data_AF-A0A1B8CTG4-F1
#
_entry.id   AF-A0A1B8CTG4-F1
#
_cell.length_a   1.000
_cell.length_b   1.000
_cell.length_c   1.000
_cell.angle_alpha   90.00
_cell.angle_beta   90.00
_cell.angle_gamma   90.00
#
_symmetry.space_group_name_H-M   'P 1'
#
loop_
_entity.id
_entity.type
_entity.pdbx_description
1 polymer ?
#
loop_
_entity_poly.entity_id
_entity_poly.type
_entity_poly.pdbx_seq_one_letter_code
_entity_poly.pdbx_strand_id
1 'polypeptide(L)'
;MSENSVINGMTGSKPSLDDITDSIQLGNKQLWDEIYQLVRSGADKYVDMPQIIVVGGQSSGKSSVLEAITGYPFPRVGQMCTKFPTQISLRNSDRVESKKVAIIPAPDSKIDRELAAAFGESMRKETDLGVIIDAAEKTIWPDGGSSSHVSKDTLSLEFTGITKAHLTVVDLPGIIHTGMTEDDCRAITDLTIEYMKNPRSIIVAVIEATTDVANQTILQLAKEIDPKGLRTLGVITKPDRIQSSEDRTAFMQLAKNEKAHLELGWHVLRNRSGLAKEKNSLLDERNRIEKEFFSTLPWAELPPNQLGIKELIDKLRRLLVQHIGSVIPQVKADIQRKLLKCNQELDQLGKGYESVEDMRKQMQAWCQISKDYIKAAHEGDGYRDDYKRPFFQKNPNIRKLRARINQQNIQFNNDMKLYGHTVEIITNGNETTERSKYDGHAGELIIETMKVDQFIHERIDPVFDHSAGKEVIGESNPLLIFEFFKKQSENWRHLAEYYRKEIFDLCDLFIEEVLEEFWPKNLHAEIGSLLVEKSFKQREQKAEEELKNYMG
;
A
#
# COMPACT_ATOMS: atom_id res chain seq x y z
N MET A 1 -55.88 23.44 -7.54
CA MET A 1 -56.16 22.15 -8.20
C MET A 1 -54.90 21.32 -8.02
N SER A 2 -54.83 20.64 -6.86
CA SER A 2 -54.77 19.16 -6.75
C SER A 2 -53.45 18.64 -7.33
N GLU A 3 -52.46 18.25 -6.53
CA GLU A 3 -52.50 17.08 -5.63
C GLU A 3 -51.59 17.30 -4.41
N ASN A 4 -52.15 17.23 -3.21
CA ASN A 4 -51.41 17.17 -1.95
C ASN A 4 -52.28 16.42 -0.94
N SER A 5 -52.39 15.09 -1.07
CA SER A 5 -53.12 14.25 -0.12
C SER A 5 -52.87 12.75 -0.31
N VAL A 6 -51.70 12.21 0.04
CA VAL A 6 -51.59 10.84 0.62
C VAL A 6 -50.25 10.72 1.38
N ILE A 7 -50.14 11.35 2.56
CA ILE A 7 -49.16 10.96 3.58
C ILE A 7 -49.90 10.95 4.90
N ASN A 8 -50.50 9.82 5.25
CA ASN A 8 -50.77 9.41 6.63
C ASN A 8 -51.45 8.04 6.63
N GLY A 9 -50.77 7.03 7.21
CA GLY A 9 -51.39 5.75 7.55
C GLY A 9 -50.52 4.55 7.25
N MET A 10 -49.41 4.39 7.97
CA MET A 10 -48.80 3.08 8.25
C MET A 10 -47.83 3.23 9.44
N THR A 11 -48.38 3.24 10.65
CA THR A 11 -47.64 2.91 11.87
C THR A 11 -47.34 1.40 11.83
N GLY A 12 -46.32 1.02 11.06
CA GLY A 12 -45.76 -0.33 11.08
C GLY A 12 -44.67 -0.39 12.15
N SER A 13 -44.88 -1.23 13.16
CA SER A 13 -43.86 -1.67 14.11
C SER A 13 -42.55 -2.03 13.38
N LYS A 14 -41.41 -1.56 13.88
CA LYS A 14 -40.09 -2.02 13.43
C LYS A 14 -40.09 -3.56 13.49
N PRO A 15 -39.73 -4.27 12.41
CA PRO A 15 -39.63 -5.72 12.46
C PRO A 15 -38.62 -6.11 13.54
N SER A 16 -38.99 -7.08 14.37
CA SER A 16 -38.11 -7.57 15.42
C SER A 16 -36.93 -8.32 14.79
N LEU A 17 -35.81 -8.42 15.53
CA LEU A 17 -34.64 -9.19 15.09
C LEU A 17 -35.01 -10.66 14.79
N ASP A 18 -36.08 -11.16 15.45
CA ASP A 18 -36.63 -12.49 15.27
C ASP A 18 -37.42 -12.64 13.95
N ASP A 19 -38.09 -11.58 13.49
CA ASP A 19 -38.78 -11.58 12.17
C ASP A 19 -37.77 -11.58 10.99
N ILE A 20 -36.60 -10.97 11.22
CA ILE A 20 -35.48 -10.99 10.26
C ILE A 20 -34.80 -12.36 10.27
N THR A 21 -34.62 -13.00 11.42
CA THR A 21 -34.01 -14.34 11.49
C THR A 21 -34.95 -15.44 10.96
N ASP A 22 -36.26 -15.32 11.13
CA ASP A 22 -37.24 -16.28 10.59
C ASP A 22 -37.40 -16.17 9.07
N SER A 23 -37.32 -14.96 8.51
CA SER A 23 -37.26 -14.76 7.05
C SER A 23 -35.94 -15.24 6.42
N ILE A 24 -34.86 -15.31 7.22
CA ILE A 24 -33.53 -15.82 6.80
C ILE A 24 -33.46 -17.36 6.82
N GLN A 25 -34.31 -18.07 7.58
CA GLN A 25 -34.28 -19.54 7.64
C GLN A 25 -34.66 -20.22 6.31
N LEU A 26 -35.45 -19.59 5.44
CA LEU A 26 -35.89 -20.17 4.16
C LEU A 26 -35.16 -19.66 2.90
N GLY A 27 -34.42 -18.55 2.96
CA GLY A 27 -33.85 -17.87 1.78
C GLY A 27 -32.37 -18.16 1.44
N ASN A 28 -31.70 -19.01 2.21
CA ASN A 28 -30.24 -18.95 2.36
C ASN A 28 -29.38 -19.45 1.18
N LYS A 29 -29.90 -20.21 0.20
CA LYS A 29 -29.03 -20.73 -0.87
C LYS A 29 -28.47 -19.63 -1.78
N GLN A 30 -29.29 -18.65 -2.14
CA GLN A 30 -28.88 -17.56 -3.05
C GLN A 30 -27.83 -16.62 -2.44
N LEU A 31 -28.02 -16.20 -1.17
CA LEU A 31 -27.05 -15.34 -0.48
C LEU A 31 -25.69 -16.03 -0.37
N TRP A 32 -25.71 -17.32 -0.02
CA TRP A 32 -24.51 -18.14 0.00
C TRP A 32 -23.87 -18.24 -1.39
N ASP A 33 -24.64 -18.56 -2.43
CA ASP A 33 -24.15 -18.67 -3.80
C ASP A 33 -23.53 -17.36 -4.30
N GLU A 34 -24.12 -16.19 -3.99
CA GLU A 34 -23.57 -14.87 -4.34
C GLU A 34 -22.26 -14.56 -3.62
N ILE A 35 -22.19 -14.84 -2.32
CA ILE A 35 -20.96 -14.71 -1.54
C ILE A 35 -19.89 -15.65 -2.11
N TYR A 36 -20.26 -16.86 -2.52
CA TYR A 36 -19.34 -17.79 -3.16
C TYR A 36 -18.88 -17.33 -4.53
N GLN A 37 -19.74 -16.72 -5.34
CA GLN A 37 -19.30 -16.13 -6.60
C GLN A 37 -18.28 -15.02 -6.35
N LEU A 38 -18.51 -14.19 -5.33
CA LEU A 38 -17.58 -13.13 -4.94
C LEU A 38 -16.24 -13.70 -4.47
N VAL A 39 -16.23 -14.72 -3.59
CA VAL A 39 -15.00 -15.43 -3.20
C VAL A 39 -14.31 -16.07 -4.43
N ARG A 40 -15.08 -16.72 -5.30
CA ARG A 40 -14.56 -17.41 -6.49
C ARG A 40 -13.97 -16.45 -7.53
N SER A 41 -14.42 -15.20 -7.58
CA SER A 41 -13.80 -14.15 -8.40
C SER A 41 -12.41 -13.72 -7.91
N GLY A 42 -11.93 -14.28 -6.79
CA GLY A 42 -10.63 -13.94 -6.21
C GLY A 42 -10.69 -12.69 -5.32
N ALA A 43 -11.88 -12.28 -4.88
CA ALA A 43 -12.04 -11.12 -4.00
C ALA A 43 -11.41 -11.35 -2.62
N ASP A 44 -11.28 -12.61 -2.20
CA ASP A 44 -10.56 -13.04 -0.99
C ASP A 44 -9.10 -12.58 -0.96
N LYS A 45 -8.46 -12.44 -2.14
CA LYS A 45 -7.08 -11.90 -2.24
C LYS A 45 -6.99 -10.41 -1.92
N TYR A 46 -8.10 -9.69 -2.06
CA TYR A 46 -8.14 -8.24 -1.92
C TYR A 46 -8.94 -7.81 -0.71
N VAL A 47 -9.86 -8.63 -0.19
CA VAL A 47 -10.76 -8.29 0.89
C VAL A 47 -11.02 -9.51 1.76
N ASP A 48 -10.80 -9.37 3.06
CA ASP A 48 -11.06 -10.43 4.02
C ASP A 48 -12.54 -10.82 4.03
N MET A 49 -12.80 -12.12 3.93
CA MET A 49 -14.15 -12.67 3.92
C MET A 49 -14.56 -13.18 5.30
N PRO A 50 -15.86 -13.18 5.64
CA PRO A 50 -16.33 -13.73 6.90
C PRO A 50 -15.98 -15.22 7.04
N GLN A 51 -15.38 -15.58 8.16
CA GLN A 51 -14.90 -16.94 8.43
C GLN A 51 -15.07 -17.32 9.90
N ILE A 52 -15.05 -18.62 10.18
CA ILE A 52 -15.00 -19.15 11.55
C ILE A 52 -13.58 -19.62 11.81
N ILE A 53 -12.93 -19.08 12.82
CA ILE A 53 -11.62 -19.55 13.26
C ILE A 53 -11.78 -20.38 14.54
N VAL A 54 -11.12 -21.52 14.60
CA VAL A 54 -11.14 -22.38 15.79
C VAL A 54 -9.78 -22.28 16.48
N VAL A 55 -9.81 -21.84 17.73
CA VAL A 55 -8.62 -21.56 18.54
C VAL A 55 -8.71 -22.29 19.87
N GLY A 56 -7.58 -22.79 20.37
CA GLY A 56 -7.53 -23.52 21.63
C GLY A 56 -6.14 -24.03 21.95
N GLY A 57 -5.92 -24.44 23.20
CA GLY A 57 -4.64 -25.05 23.60
C GLY A 57 -4.38 -26.39 22.90
N GLN A 58 -3.13 -26.85 22.92
CA GLN A 58 -2.81 -28.20 22.49
C GLN A 58 -3.63 -29.23 23.27
N SER A 59 -4.21 -30.22 22.60
CA SER A 59 -5.05 -31.26 23.21
C SER A 59 -6.38 -30.80 23.82
N SER A 60 -6.77 -29.53 23.69
CA SER A 60 -8.07 -28.98 24.15
C SER A 60 -9.31 -29.58 23.46
N GLY A 61 -9.13 -30.49 22.52
CA GLY A 61 -10.22 -31.09 21.74
C GLY A 61 -10.56 -30.34 20.45
N LYS A 62 -9.77 -29.33 20.05
CA LYS A 62 -9.92 -28.58 18.78
C LYS A 62 -10.17 -29.47 17.57
N SER A 63 -9.29 -30.43 17.29
CA SER A 63 -9.45 -31.35 16.16
C SER A 63 -10.73 -32.16 16.24
N SER A 64 -11.17 -32.55 17.45
CA SER A 64 -12.44 -33.27 17.62
C SER A 64 -13.66 -32.38 17.41
N VAL A 65 -13.60 -31.10 17.80
CA VAL A 65 -14.64 -30.11 17.47
C VAL A 65 -14.70 -29.91 15.95
N LEU A 66 -13.55 -29.78 15.29
CA LEU A 66 -13.48 -29.63 13.84
C LEU A 66 -14.02 -30.84 13.10
N GLU A 67 -13.63 -32.06 13.48
CA GLU A 67 -14.21 -33.29 12.95
C GLU A 67 -15.73 -33.34 13.13
N ALA A 68 -16.20 -32.90 14.29
CA ALA A 68 -17.61 -32.89 14.60
C ALA A 68 -18.38 -31.91 13.72
N ILE A 69 -17.77 -30.76 13.39
CA ILE A 69 -18.35 -29.71 12.55
C ILE A 69 -18.26 -30.08 11.06
N THR A 70 -17.11 -30.59 10.60
CA THR A 70 -16.85 -30.85 9.19
C THR A 70 -17.33 -32.22 8.72
N GLY A 71 -17.48 -33.17 9.64
CA GLY A 71 -17.78 -34.58 9.34
C GLY A 71 -16.58 -35.36 8.81
N TYR A 72 -15.40 -34.73 8.68
CA TYR A 72 -14.19 -35.38 8.18
C TYR A 72 -13.20 -35.67 9.32
N PRO A 73 -12.58 -36.86 9.36
CA PRO A 73 -11.61 -37.22 10.38
C PRO A 73 -10.33 -36.38 10.24
N PHE A 74 -9.92 -35.70 11.29
CA PHE A 74 -8.63 -35.01 11.35
C PHE A 74 -7.60 -35.95 12.00
N PRO A 75 -6.33 -35.91 11.59
CA PRO A 75 -5.29 -36.74 12.19
C PRO A 75 -5.20 -36.48 13.70
N ARG A 76 -5.21 -37.56 14.50
CA ARG A 76 -5.25 -37.51 15.99
C ARG A 76 -3.96 -37.97 16.68
N VAL A 77 -2.98 -38.51 15.94
CA VAL A 77 -1.89 -39.29 16.54
C VAL A 77 -0.58 -38.50 16.66
N GLY A 78 -0.19 -38.22 17.92
CA GLY A 78 1.15 -38.38 18.47
C GLY A 78 2.37 -37.94 17.66
N GLN A 79 2.52 -36.64 17.40
CA GLN A 79 3.76 -35.84 17.24
C GLN A 79 3.62 -34.71 16.21
N MET A 80 2.58 -34.72 15.37
CA MET A 80 2.32 -33.65 14.42
C MET A 80 1.17 -32.76 14.92
N CYS A 81 1.53 -31.74 15.69
CA CYS A 81 0.68 -30.57 15.89
C CYS A 81 0.45 -29.89 14.54
N THR A 82 -0.75 -29.38 14.26
CA THR A 82 -1.00 -28.53 13.09
C THR A 82 0.03 -27.40 13.06
N LYS A 83 0.95 -27.37 12.07
CA LYS A 83 2.06 -26.37 11.98
C LYS A 83 1.78 -25.25 10.98
N PHE A 84 0.65 -25.31 10.31
CA PHE A 84 0.22 -24.36 9.29
C PHE A 84 -1.32 -24.27 9.31
N PRO A 85 -1.93 -23.11 9.02
CA PRO A 85 -3.38 -22.97 8.99
C PRO A 85 -4.02 -23.95 7.99
N THR A 86 -5.10 -24.62 8.41
CA THR A 86 -5.88 -25.50 7.53
C THR A 86 -7.30 -24.97 7.39
N GLN A 87 -7.64 -24.46 6.22
CA GLN A 87 -8.97 -23.97 5.90
C GLN A 87 -9.81 -25.08 5.26
N ILE A 88 -10.93 -25.42 5.88
CA ILE A 88 -11.93 -26.33 5.34
C ILE A 88 -13.20 -25.57 4.98
N SER A 89 -13.60 -25.71 3.73
CA SER A 89 -14.76 -25.07 3.12
C SER A 89 -15.76 -26.12 2.68
N LEU A 90 -16.92 -26.17 3.33
CA LEU A 90 -18.04 -27.01 2.96
C LEU A 90 -19.01 -26.19 2.10
N ARG A 91 -19.46 -26.76 0.99
CA ARG A 91 -20.35 -26.11 0.01
C ARG A 91 -21.50 -27.03 -0.36
N ASN A 92 -22.72 -26.49 -0.34
CA ASN A 92 -23.86 -27.15 -0.96
C ASN A 92 -23.79 -26.98 -2.49
N SER A 93 -24.19 -27.99 -3.24
CA SER A 93 -24.35 -27.94 -4.69
C SER A 93 -25.30 -29.03 -5.13
N ASP A 94 -26.15 -28.74 -6.12
CA ASP A 94 -27.06 -29.72 -6.72
C ASP A 94 -26.34 -30.71 -7.67
N ARG A 95 -25.02 -30.57 -7.84
CA ARG A 95 -24.18 -31.39 -8.71
C ARG A 95 -23.43 -32.47 -7.92
N VAL A 96 -22.73 -33.34 -8.67
CA VAL A 96 -21.84 -34.41 -8.18
C VAL A 96 -20.91 -33.89 -7.08
N GLU A 97 -20.70 -34.69 -6.03
CA GLU A 97 -19.72 -34.37 -4.99
C GLU A 97 -18.34 -34.10 -5.60
N SER A 98 -17.76 -32.94 -5.28
CA SER A 98 -16.45 -32.56 -5.78
C SER A 98 -15.56 -32.08 -4.65
N LYS A 99 -14.26 -32.36 -4.77
CA LYS A 99 -13.23 -31.93 -3.84
C LYS A 99 -12.19 -31.10 -4.59
N LYS A 100 -11.79 -29.98 -3.99
CA LYS A 100 -10.66 -29.18 -4.45
C LYS A 100 -9.68 -29.03 -3.29
N VAL A 101 -8.41 -29.29 -3.58
CA VAL A 101 -7.30 -29.12 -2.64
C VAL A 101 -6.37 -28.07 -3.24
N ALA A 102 -5.88 -27.16 -2.42
CA ALA A 102 -4.91 -26.16 -2.84
C ALA A 102 -4.04 -25.73 -1.64
N ILE A 103 -2.79 -25.35 -1.91
CA ILE A 103 -1.97 -24.62 -0.96
C ILE A 103 -2.04 -23.14 -1.37
N ILE A 104 -2.36 -22.27 -0.43
CA ILE A 104 -2.38 -20.81 -0.62
C ILE A 104 -1.09 -20.27 0.00
N PRO A 105 -0.10 -19.88 -0.82
CA PRO A 105 1.16 -19.35 -0.30
C PRO A 105 0.94 -18.00 0.36
N ALA A 106 1.61 -17.77 1.48
CA ALA A 106 1.68 -16.45 2.10
C ALA A 106 2.42 -15.44 1.18
N PRO A 107 2.21 -14.12 1.33
CA PRO A 107 2.85 -13.11 0.48
C PRO A 107 4.39 -13.17 0.49
N ASP A 108 4.97 -13.66 1.58
CA ASP A 108 6.41 -13.84 1.84
C ASP A 108 6.90 -15.27 1.60
N SER A 109 6.04 -16.17 1.10
CA SER A 109 6.38 -17.58 0.91
C SER A 109 7.35 -17.79 -0.26
N LYS A 110 8.25 -18.76 -0.07
CA LYS A 110 9.20 -19.23 -1.10
C LYS A 110 8.61 -20.30 -2.02
N ILE A 111 7.38 -20.76 -1.75
CA ILE A 111 6.71 -21.78 -2.54
C ILE A 111 6.32 -21.20 -3.89
N ASP A 112 6.77 -21.84 -4.97
CA ASP A 112 6.33 -21.50 -6.32
C ASP A 112 4.82 -21.79 -6.48
N ARG A 113 4.09 -20.84 -7.06
CA ARG A 113 2.65 -20.99 -7.33
C ARG A 113 2.37 -22.17 -8.26
N GLU A 114 3.31 -22.54 -9.13
CA GLU A 114 3.20 -23.71 -9.99
C GLU A 114 3.23 -25.02 -9.19
N LEU A 115 4.12 -25.13 -8.18
CA LEU A 115 4.20 -26.28 -7.28
C LEU A 115 2.91 -26.42 -6.43
N ALA A 116 2.38 -25.29 -5.94
CA ALA A 116 1.13 -25.27 -5.19
C ALA A 116 -0.08 -25.71 -6.04
N ALA A 117 -0.10 -25.34 -7.33
CA ALA A 117 -1.13 -25.78 -8.27
C ALA A 117 -1.02 -27.29 -8.59
N ALA A 118 0.20 -27.79 -8.81
CA ALA A 118 0.47 -29.20 -9.07
C ALA A 118 0.07 -30.11 -7.88
N PHE A 119 0.31 -29.65 -6.64
CA PHE A 119 -0.16 -30.33 -5.43
C PHE A 119 -1.69 -30.48 -5.40
N GLY A 120 -2.40 -29.41 -5.78
CA GLY A 120 -3.86 -29.42 -5.82
C GLY A 120 -4.43 -30.41 -6.83
N GLU A 121 -3.71 -30.72 -7.91
CA GLU A 121 -4.11 -31.72 -8.90
C GLU A 121 -3.81 -33.16 -8.45
N SER A 122 -2.66 -33.39 -7.81
CA SER A 122 -2.27 -34.73 -7.33
C SER A 122 -3.16 -35.23 -6.19
N MET A 123 -3.62 -34.33 -5.31
CA MET A 123 -4.41 -34.67 -4.13
C MET A 123 -5.94 -34.69 -4.36
N ARG A 124 -6.43 -34.48 -5.59
CA ARG A 124 -7.88 -34.47 -5.87
C ARG A 124 -8.58 -35.79 -5.57
N LYS A 125 -7.88 -36.92 -5.79
CA LYS A 125 -8.43 -38.27 -5.62
C LYS A 125 -8.28 -38.81 -4.19
N GLU A 126 -7.41 -38.21 -3.39
CA GLU A 126 -7.18 -38.66 -2.02
C GLU A 126 -8.37 -38.28 -1.14
N THR A 127 -8.80 -39.21 -0.30
CA THR A 127 -9.95 -39.06 0.59
C THR A 127 -9.54 -38.88 2.05
N ASP A 128 -8.37 -39.39 2.43
CA ASP A 128 -7.84 -39.26 3.77
C ASP A 128 -7.22 -37.87 3.99
N LEU A 129 -7.78 -37.13 4.95
CA LEU A 129 -7.24 -35.82 5.34
C LEU A 129 -5.84 -35.93 5.94
N GLY A 130 -5.52 -37.02 6.64
CA GLY A 130 -4.19 -37.25 7.21
C GLY A 130 -3.12 -37.29 6.12
N VAL A 131 -3.37 -38.08 5.05
CA VAL A 131 -2.46 -38.20 3.91
C VAL A 131 -2.25 -36.85 3.21
N ILE A 132 -3.31 -36.05 3.07
CA ILE A 132 -3.22 -34.73 2.43
C ILE A 132 -2.45 -33.74 3.28
N ILE A 133 -2.66 -33.75 4.61
CA ILE A 133 -1.91 -32.89 5.53
C ILE A 133 -0.43 -33.29 5.53
N ASP A 134 -0.11 -34.57 5.59
CA ASP A 134 1.27 -35.07 5.55
C ASP A 134 1.97 -34.71 4.23
N ALA A 135 1.26 -34.79 3.11
CA ALA A 135 1.79 -34.40 1.82
C ALA A 135 1.93 -32.87 1.66
N ALA A 136 1.00 -32.11 2.24
CA ALA A 136 1.11 -30.65 2.30
C ALA A 136 2.32 -30.24 3.12
N GLU A 137 2.58 -30.89 4.26
CA GLU A 137 3.79 -30.64 5.07
C GLU A 137 5.06 -30.88 4.26
N LYS A 138 5.15 -31.98 3.51
CA LYS A 138 6.30 -32.25 2.61
C LYS A 138 6.44 -31.24 1.47
N THR A 139 5.34 -30.66 1.02
CA THR A 139 5.34 -29.66 -0.07
C THR A 139 5.74 -28.28 0.45
N ILE A 140 5.32 -27.92 1.66
CA ILE A 140 5.69 -26.68 2.34
C ILE A 140 7.15 -26.72 2.79
N TRP A 141 7.65 -27.90 3.19
CA TRP A 141 9.04 -28.13 3.59
C TRP A 141 9.74 -29.20 2.72
N PRO A 142 10.13 -28.90 1.46
CA PRO A 142 10.69 -29.88 0.53
C PRO A 142 12.08 -30.40 0.94
N ASP A 143 12.90 -29.58 1.61
CA ASP A 143 14.30 -29.94 1.94
C ASP A 143 14.45 -30.71 3.26
N GLY A 144 13.36 -30.99 3.97
CA GLY A 144 13.41 -31.50 5.36
C GLY A 144 14.07 -30.53 6.36
N GLY A 145 14.59 -29.39 5.88
CA GLY A 145 15.10 -28.28 6.66
C GLY A 145 13.96 -27.54 7.36
N SER A 146 14.03 -27.51 8.69
CA SER A 146 13.13 -26.82 9.60
C SER A 146 11.68 -27.32 9.63
N SER A 147 11.48 -28.63 9.72
CA SER A 147 10.23 -29.23 10.20
C SER A 147 9.83 -28.79 11.64
N SER A 148 10.60 -27.92 12.30
CA SER A 148 10.26 -27.32 13.59
C SER A 148 9.52 -25.98 13.49
N HIS A 149 9.67 -25.24 12.39
CA HIS A 149 9.10 -23.89 12.28
C HIS A 149 7.66 -23.90 11.78
N VAL A 150 6.89 -22.87 12.18
CA VAL A 150 5.49 -22.68 11.81
C VAL A 150 5.41 -21.94 10.49
N SER A 151 4.62 -22.44 9.53
CA SER A 151 4.40 -21.75 8.25
C SER A 151 3.10 -20.95 8.27
N LYS A 152 3.11 -19.80 7.58
CA LYS A 152 1.92 -18.97 7.30
C LYS A 152 1.14 -19.46 6.08
N ASP A 153 1.71 -20.38 5.29
CA ASP A 153 1.04 -20.97 4.13
C ASP A 153 -0.21 -21.74 4.56
N THR A 154 -1.32 -21.55 3.85
CA THR A 154 -2.61 -22.12 4.25
C THR A 154 -3.00 -23.28 3.37
N LEU A 155 -3.30 -24.44 3.96
CA LEU A 155 -3.89 -25.58 3.24
C LEU A 155 -5.40 -25.34 3.09
N SER A 156 -5.87 -25.22 1.86
CA SER A 156 -7.28 -25.00 1.53
C SER A 156 -7.92 -26.27 0.97
N LEU A 157 -8.98 -26.71 1.64
CA LEU A 157 -9.77 -27.90 1.31
C LEU A 157 -11.22 -27.48 1.08
N GLU A 158 -11.70 -27.62 -0.14
CA GLU A 158 -13.09 -27.31 -0.49
C GLU A 158 -13.84 -28.60 -0.85
N PHE A 159 -14.88 -28.88 -0.08
CA PHE A 159 -15.76 -30.03 -0.25
C PHE A 159 -17.15 -29.57 -0.67
N THR A 160 -17.57 -29.98 -1.86
CA THR A 160 -18.88 -29.66 -2.43
C THR A 160 -19.79 -30.89 -2.41
N GLY A 161 -21.07 -30.75 -2.08
CA GLY A 161 -22.06 -31.84 -2.13
C GLY A 161 -23.48 -31.45 -1.67
N ILE A 162 -24.49 -32.22 -2.06
CA ILE A 162 -25.94 -31.91 -1.95
C ILE A 162 -26.44 -31.74 -0.50
N THR A 163 -25.73 -32.31 0.48
CA THR A 163 -26.12 -32.31 1.90
C THR A 163 -25.18 -31.51 2.80
N LYS A 164 -24.19 -30.81 2.23
CA LYS A 164 -23.17 -30.11 3.01
C LYS A 164 -23.64 -28.72 3.43
N ALA A 165 -23.28 -28.33 4.65
CA ALA A 165 -23.49 -26.97 5.14
C ALA A 165 -22.63 -25.99 4.34
N HIS A 166 -23.11 -24.78 4.10
CA HIS A 166 -22.25 -23.69 3.67
C HIS A 166 -21.48 -23.15 4.88
N LEU A 167 -20.26 -23.64 5.06
CA LEU A 167 -19.44 -23.34 6.24
C LEU A 167 -17.98 -23.27 5.85
N THR A 168 -17.27 -22.24 6.28
CA THR A 168 -15.80 -22.17 6.19
C THR A 168 -15.23 -22.08 7.58
N VAL A 169 -14.38 -23.05 7.90
CA VAL A 169 -13.72 -23.17 9.20
C VAL A 169 -12.21 -23.21 8.97
N VAL A 170 -11.50 -22.37 9.71
CA VAL A 170 -10.03 -22.35 9.72
C VAL A 170 -9.55 -22.98 11.02
N ASP A 171 -8.78 -24.05 10.86
CA ASP A 171 -8.01 -24.65 11.94
C ASP A 171 -6.69 -23.92 12.10
N LEU A 172 -6.44 -23.40 13.29
CA LEU A 172 -5.18 -22.77 13.66
C LEU A 172 -4.33 -23.71 14.53
N PRO A 173 -2.99 -23.63 14.45
CA PRO A 173 -2.10 -24.32 15.37
C PRO A 173 -2.52 -24.10 16.83
N GLY A 174 -2.52 -25.18 17.63
CA GLY A 174 -2.83 -25.07 19.05
C GLY A 174 -1.70 -24.33 19.78
N ILE A 175 -2.04 -23.48 20.75
CA ILE A 175 -1.03 -22.79 21.56
C ILE A 175 -0.39 -23.84 22.49
N ILE A 176 0.93 -24.05 22.34
CA ILE A 176 1.73 -25.05 23.05
C ILE A 176 2.67 -24.32 24.00
N HIS A 177 2.79 -24.82 25.24
CA HIS A 177 3.75 -24.30 26.23
C HIS A 177 4.92 -25.25 26.52
N THR A 178 4.90 -26.48 26.00
CA THR A 178 5.88 -27.52 26.35
C THR A 178 6.40 -28.27 25.12
N GLY A 179 7.73 -28.30 24.92
CA GLY A 179 8.39 -29.14 23.91
C GLY A 179 8.67 -28.48 22.55
N MET A 180 8.49 -27.16 22.41
CA MET A 180 8.86 -26.36 21.23
C MET A 180 9.82 -25.24 21.62
N THR A 181 10.50 -24.63 20.64
CA THR A 181 11.35 -23.45 20.89
C THR A 181 10.47 -22.25 21.27
N GLU A 182 11.00 -21.30 22.03
CA GLU A 182 10.26 -20.06 22.37
C GLU A 182 9.83 -19.30 21.11
N ASP A 183 10.66 -19.31 20.07
CA ASP A 183 10.39 -18.63 18.79
C ASP A 183 9.21 -19.27 18.06
N ASP A 184 9.08 -20.60 18.06
CA ASP A 184 7.95 -21.29 17.44
C ASP A 184 6.64 -21.04 18.22
N CYS A 185 6.71 -21.02 19.56
CA CYS A 185 5.55 -20.67 20.39
C CYS A 185 5.06 -19.24 20.14
N ARG A 186 6.00 -18.29 19.97
CA ARG A 186 5.68 -16.91 19.59
C ARG A 186 5.08 -16.86 18.19
N ALA A 187 5.66 -17.55 17.21
CA ALA A 187 5.15 -17.59 15.85
C ALA A 187 3.71 -18.14 15.77
N ILE A 188 3.38 -19.21 16.52
CA ILE A 188 2.00 -19.75 16.63
C ILE A 188 1.05 -18.71 17.22
N THR A 189 1.50 -18.05 18.29
CA THR A 189 0.69 -17.05 18.99
C THR A 189 0.44 -15.84 18.09
N ASP A 190 1.47 -15.33 17.41
CA ASP A 190 1.36 -14.21 16.47
C ASP A 190 0.45 -14.55 15.29
N LEU A 191 0.58 -15.74 14.71
CA LEU A 191 -0.31 -16.23 13.66
C LEU A 191 -1.76 -16.30 14.15
N THR A 192 -1.98 -16.84 15.36
CA THR A 192 -3.32 -16.92 15.95
C THR A 192 -3.91 -15.53 16.18
N ILE A 193 -3.12 -14.60 16.71
CA ILE A 193 -3.50 -13.21 16.93
C ILE A 193 -3.82 -12.52 15.59
N GLU A 194 -3.07 -12.77 14.52
CA GLU A 194 -3.32 -12.22 13.19
C GLU A 194 -4.72 -12.60 12.67
N TYR A 195 -5.08 -13.88 12.75
CA TYR A 195 -6.41 -14.36 12.37
C TYR A 195 -7.51 -13.85 13.32
N MET A 196 -7.23 -13.76 14.63
CA MET A 196 -8.18 -13.26 15.63
C MET A 196 -8.43 -11.76 15.50
N LYS A 197 -7.43 -10.96 15.12
CA LYS A 197 -7.55 -9.49 14.93
C LYS A 197 -8.50 -9.12 13.80
N ASN A 198 -8.68 -10.00 12.82
CA ASN A 198 -9.62 -9.76 11.74
C ASN A 198 -11.06 -9.64 12.30
N PRO A 199 -11.71 -8.45 12.21
CA PRO A 199 -13.04 -8.24 12.78
C PRO A 199 -14.13 -9.05 12.06
N ARG A 200 -13.81 -9.61 10.89
CA ARG A 200 -14.70 -10.44 10.07
C ARG A 200 -14.63 -11.91 10.43
N SER A 201 -13.76 -12.30 11.36
CA SER A 201 -13.70 -13.68 11.88
C SER A 201 -14.56 -13.85 13.13
N ILE A 202 -15.40 -14.90 13.15
CA ILE A 202 -16.01 -15.42 14.37
C ILE A 202 -14.99 -16.33 15.06
N ILE A 203 -14.74 -16.07 16.35
CA ILE A 203 -13.77 -16.81 17.15
C ILE A 203 -14.49 -17.94 17.89
N VAL A 204 -14.09 -19.19 17.65
CA VAL A 204 -14.55 -20.35 18.43
C VAL A 204 -13.43 -20.76 19.38
N ALA A 205 -13.56 -20.36 20.64
CA ALA A 205 -12.59 -20.62 21.70
C ALA A 205 -12.87 -21.98 22.36
N VAL A 206 -12.04 -22.97 22.04
CA VAL A 206 -12.15 -24.34 22.54
C VAL A 206 -11.33 -24.49 23.83
N ILE A 207 -12.02 -24.85 24.92
CA ILE A 207 -11.41 -25.10 26.22
C ILE A 207 -11.71 -26.51 26.72
N GLU A 208 -10.83 -27.05 27.57
CA GLU A 208 -11.00 -28.36 28.18
C GLU A 208 -11.58 -28.24 29.59
N ALA A 209 -12.61 -29.03 29.91
CA ALA A 209 -13.27 -29.03 31.21
C ALA A 209 -12.46 -29.63 32.37
N THR A 210 -11.17 -29.93 32.17
CA THR A 210 -10.27 -30.48 33.20
C THR A 210 -9.26 -29.45 33.71
N THR A 211 -9.09 -28.34 32.99
CA THR A 211 -8.07 -27.33 33.28
C THR A 211 -8.76 -26.05 33.70
N ASP A 212 -8.37 -25.50 34.84
CA ASP A 212 -8.97 -24.27 35.40
C ASP A 212 -9.06 -23.15 34.35
N VAL A 213 -10.20 -22.46 34.35
CA VAL A 213 -10.57 -21.39 33.43
C VAL A 213 -9.53 -20.27 33.46
N ALA A 214 -8.96 -19.98 34.64
CA ALA A 214 -7.93 -18.95 34.81
C ALA A 214 -6.62 -19.27 34.06
N ASN A 215 -6.31 -20.56 33.87
CA ASN A 215 -5.09 -21.03 33.22
C ASN A 215 -5.26 -21.19 31.69
N GLN A 216 -6.45 -20.90 31.14
CA GLN A 216 -6.71 -20.98 29.71
C GLN A 216 -6.18 -19.73 28.99
N THR A 217 -4.98 -19.81 28.42
CA THR A 217 -4.36 -18.72 27.64
C THR A 217 -5.28 -18.18 26.54
N ILE A 218 -6.11 -19.05 25.94
CA ILE A 218 -6.99 -18.63 24.83
C ILE A 218 -8.08 -17.65 25.25
N LEU A 219 -8.58 -17.75 26.50
CA LEU A 219 -9.60 -16.82 27.01
C LEU A 219 -8.99 -15.45 27.32
N GLN A 220 -7.73 -15.42 27.74
CA GLN A 220 -6.98 -14.17 27.94
C GLN A 220 -6.79 -13.46 26.59
N LEU A 221 -6.29 -14.18 25.58
CA LEU A 221 -6.14 -13.65 24.21
C LEU A 221 -7.48 -13.19 23.61
N ALA A 222 -8.54 -13.97 23.79
CA ALA A 222 -9.87 -13.59 23.32
C ALA A 222 -10.39 -12.33 24.01
N LYS A 223 -10.12 -12.16 25.32
CA LYS A 223 -10.51 -10.96 26.08
C LYS A 223 -9.68 -9.73 25.71
N GLU A 224 -8.43 -9.90 25.29
CA GLU A 224 -7.59 -8.80 24.78
C GLU A 224 -8.08 -8.32 23.41
N ILE A 225 -8.45 -9.24 22.51
CA ILE A 225 -8.82 -8.93 21.12
C ILE A 225 -10.31 -8.59 20.96
N ASP A 226 -11.18 -9.23 21.73
CA ASP A 226 -12.62 -9.02 21.75
C ASP A 226 -13.10 -8.86 23.22
N PRO A 227 -12.81 -7.72 23.87
CA PRO A 227 -13.12 -7.51 25.30
C PRO A 227 -14.60 -7.62 25.65
N LYS A 228 -15.48 -7.37 24.68
CA LYS A 228 -16.94 -7.47 24.84
C LYS A 228 -17.49 -8.85 24.46
N GLY A 229 -16.67 -9.74 23.90
CA GLY A 229 -17.09 -11.06 23.46
C GLY A 229 -18.14 -11.05 22.34
N LEU A 230 -18.19 -9.99 21.51
CA LEU A 230 -19.23 -9.78 20.48
C LEU A 230 -19.20 -10.83 19.38
N ARG A 231 -18.03 -11.39 19.10
CA ARG A 231 -17.80 -12.37 18.01
C ARG A 231 -17.09 -13.62 18.49
N THR A 232 -17.10 -13.87 19.80
CA THR A 232 -16.43 -15.00 20.45
C THR A 232 -17.43 -15.98 21.03
N LEU A 233 -17.40 -17.22 20.56
CA LEU A 233 -18.18 -18.35 21.06
C LEU A 233 -17.26 -19.28 21.88
N GLY A 234 -17.62 -19.53 23.12
CA GLY A 234 -16.89 -20.48 23.97
C GLY A 234 -17.40 -21.91 23.77
N VAL A 235 -16.48 -22.87 23.60
CA VAL A 235 -16.81 -24.31 23.48
C VAL A 235 -16.07 -25.10 24.56
N ILE A 236 -16.82 -25.72 25.45
CA ILE A 236 -16.32 -26.56 26.54
C ILE A 236 -16.30 -28.01 26.07
N THR A 237 -15.12 -28.63 26.07
CA THR A 237 -14.95 -30.03 25.67
C THR A 237 -14.53 -30.93 26.84
N LYS A 238 -14.66 -32.24 26.63
CA LYS A 238 -14.37 -33.30 27.61
C LYS A 238 -15.08 -33.13 28.97
N PRO A 239 -16.38 -32.77 28.99
CA PRO A 239 -17.14 -32.63 30.25
C PRO A 239 -17.26 -33.95 31.04
N ASP A 240 -17.01 -35.09 30.39
CA ASP A 240 -16.99 -36.43 30.97
C ASP A 240 -15.77 -36.72 31.85
N ARG A 241 -14.69 -35.94 31.72
CA ARG A 241 -13.45 -36.13 32.49
C ARG A 241 -13.41 -35.38 33.82
N ILE A 242 -14.47 -34.65 34.16
CA ILE A 242 -14.53 -33.87 35.39
C ILE A 242 -14.72 -34.79 36.60
N GLN A 243 -13.66 -34.97 37.38
CA GLN A 243 -13.67 -35.80 38.59
C GLN A 243 -14.10 -35.01 39.84
N SER A 244 -13.68 -33.75 39.98
CA SER A 244 -14.02 -32.89 41.12
C SER A 244 -15.42 -32.30 41.01
N SER A 245 -16.16 -32.29 42.12
CA SER A 245 -17.47 -31.62 42.22
C SER A 245 -17.35 -30.09 42.16
N GLU A 246 -16.24 -29.52 42.62
CA GLU A 246 -15.97 -28.08 42.59
C GLU A 246 -15.74 -27.60 41.16
N ASP A 247 -14.90 -28.31 40.40
CA ASP A 247 -14.65 -28.02 38.99
C ASP A 247 -15.94 -28.14 38.18
N ARG A 248 -16.76 -29.16 38.45
CA ARG A 248 -18.05 -29.33 37.77
C ARG A 248 -18.96 -28.13 37.98
N THR A 249 -19.03 -27.61 39.20
CA THR A 249 -19.83 -26.41 39.51
C THR A 249 -19.25 -25.18 38.83
N ALA A 250 -17.93 -25.03 38.81
CA ALA A 250 -17.25 -23.93 38.14
C ALA A 250 -17.51 -23.90 36.63
N PHE A 251 -17.43 -25.04 35.95
CA PHE A 251 -17.72 -25.15 34.52
C PHE A 251 -19.22 -25.02 34.20
N MET A 252 -20.11 -25.42 35.11
CA MET A 252 -21.54 -25.15 34.96
C MET A 252 -21.84 -23.65 35.03
N GLN A 253 -21.22 -22.91 35.95
CA GLN A 253 -21.33 -21.44 36.01
C GLN A 253 -20.72 -20.78 34.77
N LEU A 254 -19.63 -21.33 34.23
CA LEU A 254 -19.06 -20.88 32.96
C LEU A 254 -20.03 -21.11 31.80
N ALA A 255 -20.63 -22.30 31.70
CA ALA A 255 -21.61 -22.63 30.67
C ALA A 255 -22.88 -21.76 30.76
N LYS A 256 -23.29 -21.37 31.98
CA LYS A 256 -24.36 -20.39 32.24
C LYS A 256 -23.95 -18.94 31.94
N ASN A 257 -22.72 -18.71 31.46
CA ASN A 257 -22.16 -17.40 31.11
C ASN A 257 -21.92 -16.45 32.31
N GLU A 258 -21.82 -16.99 33.53
CA GLU A 258 -21.71 -16.19 34.77
C GLU A 258 -20.27 -15.79 35.09
N LYS A 259 -19.30 -16.67 34.83
CA LYS A 259 -17.87 -16.43 35.15
C LYS A 259 -17.11 -15.63 34.09
N ALA A 260 -17.38 -15.91 32.81
CA ALA A 260 -16.75 -15.24 31.69
C ALA A 260 -17.83 -14.97 30.63
N HIS A 261 -18.32 -13.73 30.64
CA HIS A 261 -19.42 -13.32 29.78
C HIS A 261 -18.97 -13.20 28.32
N LEU A 262 -19.60 -13.99 27.44
CA LEU A 262 -19.48 -13.90 25.99
C LEU A 262 -20.87 -13.62 25.40
N GLU A 263 -20.98 -12.70 24.44
CA GLU A 263 -22.27 -12.35 23.82
C GLU A 263 -22.81 -13.51 22.97
N LEU A 264 -21.93 -14.30 22.34
CA LEU A 264 -22.33 -15.53 21.65
C LEU A 264 -22.58 -16.72 22.62
N GLY A 265 -22.26 -16.53 23.90
CA GLY A 265 -22.41 -17.50 24.98
C GLY A 265 -21.46 -18.68 24.91
N TRP A 266 -21.81 -19.73 25.64
CA TRP A 266 -21.04 -20.97 25.75
C TRP A 266 -21.80 -22.16 25.16
N HIS A 267 -21.06 -23.18 24.75
CA HIS A 267 -21.57 -24.45 24.24
C HIS A 267 -20.80 -25.60 24.85
N VAL A 268 -21.48 -26.67 25.25
CA VAL A 268 -20.84 -27.86 25.85
C VAL A 268 -20.91 -29.02 24.86
N LEU A 269 -19.77 -29.65 24.63
CA LEU A 269 -19.61 -30.72 23.64
C LEU A 269 -18.93 -31.94 24.25
N ARG A 270 -19.53 -33.13 24.06
CA ARG A 270 -18.90 -34.39 24.45
C ARG A 270 -18.30 -35.07 23.22
N ASN A 271 -16.98 -35.00 23.13
CA ASN A 271 -16.22 -35.64 22.07
C ASN A 271 -15.87 -37.11 22.39
N ARG A 272 -15.48 -37.88 21.36
CA ARG A 272 -15.14 -39.31 21.48
C ARG A 272 -13.94 -39.52 22.41
N SER A 273 -14.01 -40.48 23.34
CA SER A 273 -12.84 -40.95 24.09
C SER A 273 -11.91 -41.75 23.16
N GLY A 274 -10.61 -41.49 23.22
CA GLY A 274 -9.61 -41.90 22.22
C GLY A 274 -9.32 -43.41 22.07
N LEU A 275 -10.19 -44.31 22.54
CA LEU A 275 -9.92 -45.76 22.58
C LEU A 275 -10.65 -46.59 21.52
N ALA A 276 -11.62 -46.06 20.79
CA ALA A 276 -12.36 -46.85 19.79
C ALA A 276 -11.82 -46.57 18.37
N LYS A 277 -11.06 -47.52 17.82
CA LYS A 277 -10.55 -47.54 16.44
C LYS A 277 -11.41 -48.46 15.57
N GLU A 278 -12.65 -48.10 15.26
CA GLU A 278 -13.39 -48.77 14.15
C GLU A 278 -14.23 -47.78 13.35
N LYS A 279 -14.63 -48.20 12.14
CA LYS A 279 -15.04 -47.43 10.96
C LYS A 279 -16.48 -46.90 11.01
N ASN A 280 -16.69 -45.67 10.50
CA ASN A 280 -17.87 -45.04 9.86
C ASN A 280 -19.33 -45.30 10.31
N SER A 281 -19.69 -46.30 11.11
CA SER A 281 -21.05 -46.49 11.67
C SER A 281 -21.30 -45.69 12.97
N LEU A 282 -20.47 -44.69 13.26
CA LEU A 282 -20.18 -44.23 14.63
C LEU A 282 -20.55 -42.77 14.93
N LEU A 283 -20.91 -41.96 13.93
CA LEU A 283 -21.35 -40.58 14.18
C LEU A 283 -22.70 -40.57 14.89
N ASP A 284 -23.64 -41.41 14.44
CA ASP A 284 -24.96 -41.55 15.05
C ASP A 284 -24.86 -42.14 16.47
N GLU A 285 -23.98 -43.12 16.68
CA GLU A 285 -23.74 -43.69 18.01
C GLU A 285 -23.09 -42.67 18.94
N ARG A 286 -22.12 -41.87 18.46
CA ARG A 286 -21.57 -40.76 19.23
C ARG A 286 -22.67 -39.77 19.63
N ASN A 287 -23.50 -39.36 18.67
CA ASN A 287 -24.57 -38.39 18.91
C ASN A 287 -25.60 -38.95 19.91
N ARG A 288 -25.87 -40.26 19.89
CA ARG A 288 -26.72 -40.95 20.86
C ARG A 288 -26.11 -40.92 22.27
N ILE A 289 -24.86 -41.33 22.40
CA ILE A 289 -24.10 -41.35 23.67
C ILE A 289 -23.96 -39.92 24.25
N GLU A 290 -23.78 -38.93 23.38
CA GLU A 290 -23.75 -37.52 23.76
C GLU A 290 -25.09 -37.06 24.32
N LYS A 291 -26.19 -37.39 23.62
CA LYS A 291 -27.55 -37.05 24.06
C LYS A 291 -27.91 -37.70 25.40
N GLU A 292 -27.51 -38.95 25.61
CA GLU A 292 -27.72 -39.65 26.88
C GLU A 292 -26.96 -38.98 28.03
N PHE A 293 -25.69 -38.61 27.82
CA PHE A 293 -24.89 -37.90 28.82
C PHE A 293 -25.48 -36.55 29.21
N PHE A 294 -25.91 -35.76 28.23
CA PHE A 294 -26.53 -34.46 28.49
C PHE A 294 -27.95 -34.56 29.05
N SER A 295 -28.57 -35.74 29.04
CA SER A 295 -29.84 -36.00 29.72
C SER A 295 -29.66 -36.23 31.22
N THR A 296 -28.42 -36.32 31.73
CA THR A 296 -28.11 -36.51 33.15
C THR A 296 -27.71 -35.20 33.84
N LEU A 297 -27.98 -35.10 35.15
CA LEU A 297 -27.52 -33.97 35.97
C LEU A 297 -25.99 -33.97 36.10
N PRO A 298 -25.34 -32.79 36.13
CA PRO A 298 -25.93 -31.44 36.16
C PRO A 298 -26.21 -30.84 34.78
N TRP A 299 -25.78 -31.47 33.69
CA TRP A 299 -25.84 -30.90 32.34
C TRP A 299 -27.27 -30.73 31.82
N ALA A 300 -28.20 -31.56 32.28
CA ALA A 300 -29.63 -31.44 31.96
C ALA A 300 -30.27 -30.11 32.43
N GLU A 301 -29.61 -29.35 33.33
CA GLU A 301 -30.06 -28.00 33.71
C GLU A 301 -29.77 -26.94 32.63
N LEU A 302 -28.84 -27.20 31.73
CA LEU A 302 -28.47 -26.24 30.69
C LEU A 302 -29.50 -26.27 29.55
N PRO A 303 -29.73 -25.12 28.90
CA PRO A 303 -30.57 -25.05 27.71
C PRO A 303 -30.15 -26.08 26.64
N PRO A 304 -31.10 -26.84 26.05
CA PRO A 304 -30.77 -27.85 25.04
C PRO A 304 -30.01 -27.30 23.83
N ASN A 305 -30.22 -26.03 23.47
CA ASN A 305 -29.54 -25.35 22.36
C ASN A 305 -28.06 -25.03 22.64
N GLN A 306 -27.57 -25.23 23.87
CA GLN A 306 -26.17 -25.08 24.27
C GLN A 306 -25.44 -26.43 24.38
N LEU A 307 -26.13 -27.54 24.09
CA LEU A 307 -25.64 -28.88 24.34
C LEU A 307 -25.54 -29.68 23.05
N GLY A 308 -24.40 -30.32 22.85
CA GLY A 308 -24.18 -31.31 21.82
C GLY A 308 -23.93 -30.76 20.41
N ILE A 309 -23.50 -31.64 19.52
CA ILE A 309 -22.94 -31.23 18.23
C ILE A 309 -23.96 -30.64 17.26
N LYS A 310 -25.17 -31.20 17.23
CA LYS A 310 -26.19 -30.80 16.25
C LYS A 310 -26.54 -29.33 16.45
N GLU A 311 -26.81 -28.97 17.69
CA GLU A 311 -27.13 -27.59 18.09
C GLU A 311 -25.93 -26.66 17.89
N LEU A 312 -24.70 -27.13 18.10
CA LEU A 312 -23.50 -26.34 17.81
C LEU A 312 -23.41 -25.98 16.33
N ILE A 313 -23.60 -26.95 15.43
CA ILE A 313 -23.55 -26.72 13.98
C ILE A 313 -24.63 -25.74 13.57
N ASP A 314 -25.87 -25.92 14.04
CA ASP A 314 -26.98 -25.02 13.70
C ASP A 314 -26.79 -23.61 14.29
N LYS A 315 -26.21 -23.51 15.50
CA LYS A 315 -25.81 -22.23 16.10
C LYS A 315 -24.72 -21.54 15.27
N LEU A 316 -23.64 -22.24 14.91
CA LEU A 316 -22.55 -21.70 14.08
C LEU A 316 -23.05 -21.24 12.71
N ARG A 317 -23.97 -21.98 12.09
CA ARG A 317 -24.60 -21.59 10.82
C ARG A 317 -25.35 -20.26 10.96
N ARG A 318 -26.22 -20.13 11.96
CA ARG A 318 -26.97 -18.89 12.22
C ARG A 318 -26.04 -17.71 12.48
N LEU A 319 -25.05 -17.91 13.35
CA LEU A 319 -24.05 -16.90 13.68
C LEU A 319 -23.27 -16.45 12.44
N LEU A 320 -22.85 -17.39 11.60
CA LEU A 320 -22.12 -17.07 10.39
C LEU A 320 -22.97 -16.27 9.39
N VAL A 321 -24.25 -16.62 9.20
CA VAL A 321 -25.16 -15.85 8.33
C VAL A 321 -25.41 -14.45 8.87
N GLN A 322 -25.66 -14.31 10.18
CA GLN A 322 -25.86 -13.00 10.81
C GLN A 322 -24.62 -12.13 10.70
N HIS A 323 -23.44 -12.71 10.92
CA HIS A 323 -22.16 -12.02 10.82
C HIS A 323 -21.82 -11.64 9.38
N ILE A 324 -22.09 -12.51 8.42
CA ILE A 324 -22.00 -12.17 7.00
C ILE A 324 -22.88 -10.97 6.67
N GLY A 325 -24.15 -11.00 7.10
CA GLY A 325 -25.09 -9.91 6.84
C GLY A 325 -24.61 -8.56 7.39
N SER A 326 -23.96 -8.55 8.56
CA SER A 326 -23.42 -7.33 9.16
C SER A 326 -22.11 -6.85 8.50
N VAL A 327 -21.31 -7.76 7.94
CA VAL A 327 -19.99 -7.48 7.37
C VAL A 327 -20.03 -7.16 5.87
N ILE A 328 -20.97 -7.72 5.10
CA ILE A 328 -21.07 -7.52 3.64
C ILE A 328 -21.13 -6.04 3.21
N PRO A 329 -21.87 -5.14 3.89
CA PRO A 329 -21.85 -3.72 3.56
C PRO A 329 -20.45 -3.09 3.69
N GLN A 330 -19.66 -3.53 4.67
CA GLN A 330 -18.28 -3.06 4.88
C GLN A 330 -17.36 -3.59 3.78
N VAL A 331 -17.51 -4.87 3.40
CA VAL A 331 -16.79 -5.49 2.28
C VAL A 331 -17.06 -4.72 0.99
N LYS A 332 -18.32 -4.39 0.69
CA LYS A 332 -18.69 -3.59 -0.48
C LYS A 332 -18.02 -2.22 -0.47
N ALA A 333 -18.04 -1.51 0.66
CA ALA A 333 -17.40 -0.20 0.80
C ALA A 333 -15.89 -0.27 0.59
N ASP A 334 -15.24 -1.32 1.09
CA ASP A 334 -13.80 -1.53 0.90
C ASP A 334 -13.44 -1.87 -0.55
N ILE A 335 -14.24 -2.70 -1.23
CA ILE A 335 -14.06 -2.97 -2.67
C ILE A 335 -14.15 -1.67 -3.46
N GLN A 336 -15.16 -0.84 -3.20
CA GLN A 336 -15.33 0.45 -3.88
C GLN A 336 -14.17 1.41 -3.63
N ARG A 337 -13.67 1.47 -2.39
CA ARG A 337 -12.51 2.30 -2.03
C ARG A 337 -11.24 1.83 -2.75
N LYS A 338 -10.98 0.52 -2.77
CA LYS A 338 -9.82 -0.06 -3.47
C LYS A 338 -9.92 0.14 -4.99
N LEU A 339 -11.10 -0.05 -5.56
CA LEU A 339 -11.36 0.21 -6.98
C LEU A 339 -11.09 1.67 -7.35
N LEU A 340 -11.55 2.63 -6.54
CA LEU A 340 -11.28 4.04 -6.77
C LEU A 340 -9.78 4.34 -6.77
N LYS A 341 -9.04 3.79 -5.79
CA LYS A 341 -7.59 3.95 -5.72
C LYS A 341 -6.89 3.35 -6.94
N CYS A 342 -7.24 2.13 -7.34
CA CYS A 342 -6.66 1.50 -8.51
C CYS A 342 -6.98 2.27 -9.80
N ASN A 343 -8.19 2.81 -9.95
CA ASN A 343 -8.53 3.66 -11.09
C ASN A 343 -7.72 4.96 -11.10
N GLN A 344 -7.50 5.59 -9.94
CA GLN A 344 -6.64 6.78 -9.84
C GLN A 344 -5.18 6.47 -10.21
N GLU A 345 -4.65 5.33 -9.74
CA GLU A 345 -3.31 4.85 -10.10
C GLU A 345 -3.22 4.54 -11.60
N LEU A 346 -4.27 3.94 -12.18
CA LEU A 346 -4.35 3.64 -13.61
C LEU A 346 -4.44 4.92 -14.46
N ASP A 347 -5.20 5.92 -14.03
CA ASP A 347 -5.29 7.22 -14.70
C ASP A 347 -3.93 7.95 -14.67
N GLN A 348 -3.15 7.82 -13.59
CA GLN A 348 -1.81 8.39 -13.49
C GLN A 348 -0.80 7.74 -14.45
N LEU A 349 -0.97 6.45 -14.75
CA LEU A 349 -0.14 5.74 -15.72
C LEU A 349 -0.42 6.18 -17.17
N GLY A 350 -1.58 6.81 -17.40
CA GLY A 350 -1.97 7.31 -18.72
C GLY A 350 -2.42 6.21 -19.67
N LYS A 351 -2.47 6.53 -20.97
CA LYS A 351 -2.89 5.58 -22.00
C LYS A 351 -1.73 4.64 -22.36
N GLY A 352 -1.97 3.34 -22.27
CA GLY A 352 -1.07 2.34 -22.83
C GLY A 352 -1.06 2.43 -24.36
N TYR A 353 0.12 2.34 -24.97
CA TYR A 353 0.29 2.28 -26.41
C TYR A 353 0.67 0.84 -26.78
N GLU A 354 -0.23 0.12 -27.44
CA GLU A 354 -0.03 -1.30 -27.77
C GLU A 354 0.90 -1.52 -28.98
N SER A 355 1.04 -0.51 -29.84
CA SER A 355 1.85 -0.58 -31.06
C SER A 355 3.04 0.38 -31.06
N VAL A 356 4.13 -0.04 -31.70
CA VAL A 356 5.31 0.82 -31.92
C VAL A 356 4.96 2.05 -32.78
N GLU A 357 3.99 1.93 -33.68
CA GLU A 357 3.51 3.05 -34.49
C GLU A 357 2.80 4.11 -33.66
N ASP A 358 1.97 3.70 -32.71
CA ASP A 358 1.27 4.64 -31.84
C ASP A 358 2.24 5.35 -30.88
N MET A 359 3.23 4.62 -30.36
CA MET A 359 4.32 5.23 -29.58
C MET A 359 5.08 6.29 -30.40
N ARG A 360 5.43 5.99 -31.67
CA ARG A 360 6.10 6.97 -32.54
C ARG A 360 5.24 8.18 -32.84
N LYS A 361 3.95 7.99 -33.15
CA LYS A 361 3.00 9.09 -33.40
C LYS A 361 2.88 9.99 -32.18
N GLN A 362 2.79 9.40 -30.98
CA GLN A 362 2.70 10.17 -29.75
C GLN A 362 4.00 10.96 -29.48
N MET A 363 5.16 10.33 -29.66
CA MET A 363 6.44 11.02 -29.51
C MET A 363 6.59 12.18 -30.51
N GLN A 364 6.15 11.98 -31.75
CA GLN A 364 6.09 13.06 -32.75
C GLN A 364 5.16 14.19 -32.33
N ALA A 365 4.00 13.87 -31.74
CA ALA A 365 3.06 14.86 -31.24
C ALA A 365 3.67 15.70 -30.10
N TRP A 366 4.34 15.07 -29.13
CA TRP A 366 5.05 15.80 -28.06
C TRP A 366 6.15 16.70 -28.61
N CYS A 367 7.00 16.19 -29.52
CA CYS A 367 8.03 17.00 -30.18
C CYS A 367 7.43 18.20 -30.93
N GLN A 368 6.34 17.99 -31.66
CA GLN A 368 5.70 19.04 -32.46
C GLN A 368 5.09 20.12 -31.55
N ILE A 369 4.38 19.71 -30.49
CA ILE A 369 3.81 20.64 -29.51
C ILE A 369 4.93 21.45 -28.83
N SER A 370 5.97 20.79 -28.31
CA SER A 370 7.09 21.51 -27.67
C SER A 370 7.76 22.48 -28.64
N LYS A 371 7.98 22.09 -29.90
CA LYS A 371 8.54 22.97 -30.93
C LYS A 371 7.66 24.19 -31.18
N ASP A 372 6.34 24.03 -31.27
CA ASP A 372 5.40 25.12 -31.52
C ASP A 372 5.32 26.11 -30.35
N TYR A 373 5.49 25.64 -29.11
CA TYR A 373 5.56 26.50 -27.93
C TYR A 373 6.91 27.21 -27.81
N ILE A 374 8.03 26.52 -28.06
CA ILE A 374 9.37 27.14 -28.08
C ILE A 374 9.43 28.22 -29.16
N LYS A 375 8.91 27.95 -30.35
CA LYS A 375 8.85 28.92 -31.44
C LYS A 375 8.02 30.15 -31.07
N ALA A 376 6.82 29.96 -30.51
CA ALA A 376 5.97 31.06 -30.06
C ALA A 376 6.62 31.90 -28.95
N ALA A 377 7.36 31.25 -28.03
CA ALA A 377 8.11 31.94 -26.98
C ALA A 377 9.27 32.76 -27.55
N HIS A 378 9.96 32.25 -28.57
CA HIS A 378 11.06 32.94 -29.25
C HIS A 378 10.60 34.13 -30.10
N GLU A 379 9.50 33.97 -30.84
CA GLU A 379 8.94 35.01 -31.72
C GLU A 379 8.20 36.11 -30.96
N GLY A 380 7.88 35.88 -29.68
CA GLY A 380 7.07 36.81 -28.91
C GLY A 380 5.59 36.81 -29.34
N ASP A 381 5.14 35.72 -29.99
CA ASP A 381 3.75 35.55 -30.41
C ASP A 381 2.87 34.94 -29.31
N GLY A 382 3.48 34.39 -28.26
CA GLY A 382 2.76 34.00 -27.03
C GLY A 382 1.95 35.14 -26.40
N TYR A 383 2.20 36.41 -26.78
CA TYR A 383 1.63 37.61 -26.17
C TYR A 383 0.34 38.10 -26.85
N ARG A 384 0.11 37.77 -28.12
CA ARG A 384 -1.09 38.25 -28.86
C ARG A 384 -2.33 37.38 -28.61
N ASP A 385 -2.11 36.15 -28.18
CA ASP A 385 -3.13 35.12 -28.00
C ASP A 385 -2.97 34.44 -26.64
N ASP A 386 -2.69 35.21 -25.58
CA ASP A 386 -2.58 34.71 -24.20
C ASP A 386 -3.81 33.84 -23.82
N TYR A 387 -4.99 34.11 -24.39
CA TYR A 387 -6.21 33.31 -24.21
C TYR A 387 -6.22 31.94 -24.90
N LYS A 388 -5.42 31.74 -25.95
CA LYS A 388 -5.37 30.47 -26.71
C LYS A 388 -4.32 29.50 -26.17
N ARG A 389 -3.40 29.93 -25.32
CA ARG A 389 -2.27 29.13 -24.82
C ARG A 389 -2.08 29.25 -23.30
N PRO A 390 -2.82 28.46 -22.49
CA PRO A 390 -2.75 28.51 -21.02
C PRO A 390 -1.35 28.30 -20.42
N PHE A 391 -0.46 27.64 -21.16
CA PHE A 391 0.93 27.42 -20.76
C PHE A 391 1.61 28.72 -20.31
N PHE A 392 1.50 29.81 -21.08
CA PHE A 392 2.20 31.08 -20.79
C PHE A 392 1.60 31.86 -19.61
N GLN A 393 0.39 31.50 -19.15
CA GLN A 393 -0.29 32.16 -18.04
C GLN A 393 0.08 31.58 -16.66
N LYS A 394 0.36 30.27 -16.58
CA LYS A 394 0.59 29.59 -15.29
C LYS A 394 1.83 30.11 -14.56
N ASN A 395 2.89 30.42 -15.30
CA ASN A 395 4.14 30.93 -14.73
C ASN A 395 4.74 32.01 -15.64
N PRO A 396 4.18 33.24 -15.65
CA PRO A 396 4.59 34.27 -16.59
C PRO A 396 6.03 34.74 -16.36
N ASN A 397 6.53 34.61 -15.13
CA ASN A 397 7.88 35.01 -14.74
C ASN A 397 8.96 34.10 -15.34
N ILE A 398 8.62 32.86 -15.72
CA ILE A 398 9.56 31.94 -16.35
C ILE A 398 9.21 31.73 -17.83
N ARG A 399 7.93 31.55 -18.14
CA ARG A 399 7.44 31.12 -19.47
C ARG A 399 7.42 32.23 -20.52
N LYS A 400 7.55 33.51 -20.14
CA LYS A 400 7.66 34.66 -21.06
C LYS A 400 9.10 34.93 -21.49
N LEU A 401 9.73 33.95 -22.13
CA LEU A 401 11.16 33.95 -22.46
C LEU A 401 11.64 35.24 -23.16
N ARG A 402 10.96 35.70 -24.22
CA ARG A 402 11.35 36.91 -24.95
C ARG A 402 11.37 38.18 -24.10
N ALA A 403 10.40 38.35 -23.19
CA ALA A 403 10.34 39.51 -22.31
C ALA A 403 11.48 39.48 -21.29
N ARG A 404 11.80 38.31 -20.74
CA ARG A 404 12.93 38.12 -19.82
C ARG A 404 14.27 38.42 -20.52
N ILE A 405 14.46 37.89 -21.73
CA ILE A 405 15.66 38.20 -22.53
C ILE A 405 15.76 39.71 -22.79
N ASN A 406 14.66 40.36 -23.15
CA ASN A 406 14.66 41.82 -23.34
C ASN A 406 14.97 42.59 -22.04
N GLN A 407 14.45 42.14 -20.91
CA GLN A 407 14.77 42.73 -19.61
C GLN A 407 16.26 42.56 -19.27
N GLN A 408 16.82 41.38 -19.54
CA GLN A 408 18.23 41.10 -19.35
C GLN A 408 19.11 41.94 -20.30
N ASN A 409 18.68 42.18 -21.53
CA ASN A 409 19.37 43.09 -22.46
C ASN A 409 19.41 44.53 -21.93
N ILE A 410 18.31 45.01 -21.34
CA ILE A 410 18.23 46.35 -20.74
C ILE A 410 19.17 46.43 -19.54
N GLN A 411 19.16 45.41 -18.68
CA GLN A 411 20.04 45.34 -17.52
C GLN A 411 21.51 45.33 -17.94
N PHE A 412 21.91 44.47 -18.87
CA PHE A 412 23.28 44.44 -19.39
C PHE A 412 23.73 45.78 -19.97
N ASN A 413 22.86 46.48 -20.71
CA ASN A 413 23.18 47.83 -21.21
C ASN A 413 23.42 48.84 -20.07
N ASN A 414 22.62 48.77 -19.00
CA ASN A 414 22.82 49.63 -17.84
C ASN A 414 24.13 49.27 -17.11
N ASP A 415 24.39 47.97 -16.94
CA ASP A 415 25.60 47.47 -16.29
C ASP A 415 26.86 47.87 -17.09
N MET A 416 26.80 47.82 -18.42
CA MET A 416 27.90 48.30 -19.27
C MET A 416 28.15 49.81 -19.16
N LYS A 417 27.10 50.62 -18.99
CA LYS A 417 27.26 52.07 -18.82
C LYS A 417 27.85 52.44 -17.47
N LEU A 418 27.39 51.78 -16.41
CA LEU A 418 27.79 52.07 -15.04
C LEU A 418 29.12 51.41 -14.68
N TYR A 419 29.36 50.18 -15.14
CA TYR A 419 30.48 49.34 -14.69
C TYR A 419 31.42 48.87 -15.81
N GLY A 420 31.17 49.29 -17.06
CA GLY A 420 32.05 48.94 -18.18
C GLY A 420 33.42 49.60 -18.12
N HIS A 421 33.57 50.71 -17.40
CA HIS A 421 34.84 51.40 -17.22
C HIS A 421 35.51 50.98 -15.91
N THR A 422 36.85 50.99 -15.84
CA THR A 422 37.60 50.66 -14.62
C THR A 422 37.81 51.86 -13.71
N VAL A 423 37.86 53.07 -14.30
CA VAL A 423 38.02 54.34 -13.56
C VAL A 423 36.96 55.35 -13.99
N GLU A 424 36.13 55.80 -13.05
CA GLU A 424 35.13 56.85 -13.28
C GLU A 424 35.79 58.23 -13.13
N ILE A 425 35.74 59.05 -14.19
CA ILE A 425 36.43 60.34 -14.24
C ILE A 425 35.43 61.47 -13.97
N ILE A 426 35.56 62.14 -12.82
CA ILE A 426 34.66 63.23 -12.41
C ILE A 426 35.28 64.60 -12.69
N THR A 427 34.53 65.46 -13.39
CA THR A 427 34.96 66.83 -13.78
C THR A 427 34.65 67.90 -12.72
N ASN A 428 33.62 67.74 -11.90
CA ASN A 428 33.27 68.68 -10.82
C ASN A 428 32.54 67.94 -9.68
N GLY A 429 33.23 67.70 -8.56
CA GLY A 429 32.65 67.04 -7.38
C GLY A 429 33.52 67.18 -6.12
N ASN A 430 32.88 67.22 -4.95
CA ASN A 430 33.52 67.30 -3.62
C ASN A 430 33.92 65.92 -3.06
N GLU A 431 33.69 64.83 -3.79
CA GLU A 431 33.95 63.48 -3.32
C GLU A 431 35.44 63.12 -3.44
N THR A 432 35.97 62.53 -2.36
CA THR A 432 37.27 61.85 -2.30
C THR A 432 37.21 60.55 -3.08
N THR A 433 38.38 60.04 -3.49
CA THR A 433 38.54 58.75 -4.20
C THR A 433 37.73 57.64 -3.52
N GLU A 434 36.57 57.30 -4.05
CA GLU A 434 35.72 56.23 -3.55
C GLU A 434 35.88 55.00 -4.44
N ARG A 435 36.14 53.86 -3.78
CA ARG A 435 36.04 52.53 -4.40
C ARG A 435 34.60 52.07 -4.25
N SER A 436 33.78 52.29 -5.27
CA SER A 436 32.44 51.73 -5.27
C SER A 436 32.55 50.23 -5.55
N LYS A 437 32.17 49.41 -4.56
CA LYS A 437 31.95 47.98 -4.78
C LYS A 437 30.65 47.81 -5.54
N TYR A 438 30.69 47.11 -6.66
CA TYR A 438 29.48 46.57 -7.25
C TYR A 438 28.94 45.45 -6.35
N ASP A 439 27.74 45.64 -5.80
CA ASP A 439 26.98 44.60 -5.07
C ASP A 439 25.78 44.12 -5.92
N GLY A 440 25.96 44.06 -7.24
CA GLY A 440 24.99 43.49 -8.16
C GLY A 440 25.33 42.06 -8.58
N HIS A 441 24.42 41.42 -9.28
CA HIS A 441 24.43 39.97 -9.54
C HIS A 441 25.62 39.43 -10.36
N ALA A 442 26.45 40.30 -10.95
CA ALA A 442 27.61 39.93 -11.78
C ALA A 442 28.91 39.63 -11.00
N GLY A 443 29.00 39.85 -9.69
CA GLY A 443 30.22 39.60 -8.89
C GLY A 443 31.08 40.85 -8.61
N GLU A 444 32.14 40.73 -7.79
CA GLU A 444 32.91 41.90 -7.30
C GLU A 444 33.68 42.62 -8.42
N LEU A 445 33.15 43.74 -8.90
CA LEU A 445 33.87 44.70 -9.75
C LEU A 445 34.28 45.91 -8.90
N ILE A 446 35.55 46.31 -9.04
CA ILE A 446 36.10 47.50 -8.38
C ILE A 446 36.15 48.62 -9.41
N ILE A 447 35.43 49.70 -9.12
CA ILE A 447 35.55 50.95 -9.88
C ILE A 447 36.20 51.97 -8.98
N GLU A 448 37.27 52.56 -9.49
CA GLU A 448 37.96 53.66 -8.80
C GLU A 448 37.42 54.97 -9.33
N THR A 449 36.92 55.82 -8.43
CA THR A 449 36.47 57.16 -8.80
C THR A 449 37.63 58.14 -8.67
N MET A 450 38.00 58.85 -9.75
CA MET A 450 39.11 59.80 -9.77
C MET A 450 38.70 61.14 -10.35
N LYS A 451 39.27 62.22 -9.81
CA LYS A 451 39.16 63.55 -10.43
C LYS A 451 40.01 63.60 -11.70
N VAL A 452 39.60 64.40 -12.68
CA VAL A 452 40.35 64.57 -13.95
C VAL A 452 41.83 64.86 -13.69
N ASP A 453 42.15 65.83 -12.84
CA ASP A 453 43.53 66.22 -12.55
C ASP A 453 44.33 65.08 -11.88
N GLN A 454 43.69 64.32 -10.98
CA GLN A 454 44.30 63.18 -10.32
C GLN A 454 44.52 62.01 -11.29
N PHE A 455 43.56 61.74 -12.17
CA PHE A 455 43.67 60.72 -13.20
C PHE A 455 44.81 61.04 -14.18
N ILE A 456 44.95 62.31 -14.57
CA ILE A 456 46.06 62.77 -15.41
C ILE A 456 47.39 62.48 -14.70
N HIS A 457 47.56 62.94 -13.45
CA HIS A 457 48.82 62.80 -12.72
C HIS A 457 49.17 61.37 -12.29
N GLU A 458 48.19 60.55 -11.90
CA GLU A 458 48.46 59.19 -11.37
C GLU A 458 48.43 58.10 -12.43
N ARG A 459 47.65 58.28 -13.50
CA ARG A 459 47.44 57.25 -14.53
C ARG A 459 48.01 57.65 -15.89
N ILE A 460 47.93 58.93 -16.29
CA ILE A 460 48.40 59.38 -17.60
C ILE A 460 49.88 59.74 -17.58
N ASP A 461 50.32 60.63 -16.68
CA ASP A 461 51.70 61.13 -16.62
C ASP A 461 52.75 60.00 -16.50
N PRO A 462 52.58 58.99 -15.63
CA PRO A 462 53.57 57.90 -15.54
C PRO A 462 53.66 57.11 -16.85
N VAL A 463 52.53 56.83 -17.50
CA VAL A 463 52.54 56.10 -18.77
C VAL A 463 53.14 56.99 -19.86
N PHE A 464 52.84 58.29 -19.89
CA PHE A 464 53.43 59.24 -20.84
C PHE A 464 54.95 59.34 -20.68
N ASP A 465 55.45 59.48 -19.46
CA ASP A 465 56.88 59.58 -19.12
C ASP A 465 57.66 58.30 -19.46
N HIS A 466 57.03 57.13 -19.28
CA HIS A 466 57.67 55.83 -19.57
C HIS A 466 57.49 55.39 -21.04
N SER A 467 56.58 56.02 -21.80
CA SER A 467 56.27 55.68 -23.20
C SER A 467 56.86 56.66 -24.21
N ALA A 468 57.62 57.66 -23.76
CA ALA A 468 58.30 58.63 -24.60
C ALA A 468 59.32 57.93 -25.53
N GLY A 469 58.84 57.47 -26.68
CA GLY A 469 59.60 56.75 -27.68
C GLY A 469 60.23 57.69 -28.71
N LYS A 470 59.87 57.52 -29.99
CA LYS A 470 60.45 58.26 -31.14
C LYS A 470 59.75 59.59 -31.44
N GLU A 471 58.89 60.07 -30.55
CA GLU A 471 58.01 61.21 -30.83
C GLU A 471 58.70 62.54 -30.53
N VAL A 472 58.41 63.55 -31.35
CA VAL A 472 58.94 64.90 -31.16
C VAL A 472 58.17 65.58 -30.03
N ILE A 473 58.87 66.34 -29.19
CA ILE A 473 58.28 67.08 -28.07
C ILE A 473 57.13 67.97 -28.59
N GLY A 474 55.89 67.59 -28.25
CA GLY A 474 54.66 68.31 -28.63
C GLY A 474 53.68 67.55 -29.54
N GLU A 475 54.03 66.36 -30.04
CA GLU A 475 53.08 65.50 -30.78
C GLU A 475 52.36 64.50 -29.85
N SER A 476 51.06 64.29 -30.08
CA SER A 476 50.23 63.35 -29.31
C SER A 476 50.40 61.93 -29.81
N ASN A 477 50.74 60.98 -28.93
CA ASN A 477 50.84 59.56 -29.25
C ASN A 477 49.46 58.89 -29.35
N PRO A 478 48.99 58.48 -30.54
CA PRO A 478 47.71 57.80 -30.67
C PRO A 478 47.71 56.39 -30.05
N LEU A 479 48.87 55.74 -29.89
CA LEU A 479 48.99 54.39 -29.31
C LEU A 479 48.69 54.38 -27.81
N LEU A 480 48.99 55.47 -27.10
CA LEU A 480 48.64 55.62 -25.69
C LEU A 480 47.13 55.59 -25.47
N ILE A 481 46.36 56.23 -26.36
CA ILE A 481 44.89 56.21 -26.29
C ILE A 481 44.36 54.77 -26.37
N PHE A 482 44.96 53.92 -27.21
CA PHE A 482 44.58 52.51 -27.30
C PHE A 482 44.92 51.73 -26.02
N GLU A 483 46.07 51.99 -25.40
CA GLU A 483 46.45 51.34 -24.14
C GLU A 483 45.51 51.73 -22.99
N PHE A 484 45.16 53.02 -22.89
CA PHE A 484 44.20 53.50 -21.90
C PHE A 484 42.79 52.97 -22.16
N PHE A 485 42.36 52.92 -23.41
CA PHE A 485 41.07 52.32 -23.77
C PHE A 485 41.01 50.84 -23.40
N LYS A 486 42.10 50.09 -23.62
CA LYS A 486 42.22 48.69 -23.22
C LYS A 486 42.11 48.52 -21.70
N LYS A 487 42.84 49.33 -20.93
CA LYS A 487 42.77 49.35 -19.44
C LYS A 487 41.39 49.75 -18.92
N GLN A 488 40.71 50.68 -19.59
CA GLN A 488 39.35 51.08 -19.23
C GLN A 488 38.32 50.00 -19.55
N SER A 489 38.56 49.15 -20.55
CA SER A 489 37.61 48.13 -21.02
C SER A 489 37.81 46.75 -20.37
N GLU A 490 38.68 46.61 -19.36
CA GLU A 490 38.99 45.31 -18.72
C GLU A 490 37.74 44.63 -18.14
N ASN A 491 36.78 45.41 -17.65
CA ASN A 491 35.52 44.90 -17.08
C ASN A 491 34.55 44.32 -18.12
N TRP A 492 34.71 44.64 -19.41
CA TRP A 492 33.74 44.26 -20.45
C TRP A 492 33.63 42.75 -20.61
N ARG A 493 34.75 42.04 -20.49
CA ARG A 493 34.79 40.59 -20.58
C ARG A 493 33.94 39.95 -19.49
N HIS A 494 34.12 40.40 -18.25
CA HIS A 494 33.41 39.84 -17.10
C HIS A 494 31.91 40.09 -17.18
N LEU A 495 31.50 41.31 -17.54
CA LEU A 495 30.09 41.67 -17.74
C LEU A 495 29.45 40.84 -18.87
N ALA A 496 30.16 40.64 -19.97
CA ALA A 496 29.67 39.85 -21.10
C ALA A 496 29.60 38.35 -20.79
N GLU A 497 30.58 37.79 -20.08
CA GLU A 497 30.56 36.40 -19.60
C GLU A 497 29.37 36.16 -18.65
N TYR A 498 29.12 37.11 -17.74
CA TYR A 498 27.97 37.06 -16.83
C TYR A 498 26.64 37.13 -17.58
N TYR A 499 26.46 38.13 -18.45
CA TYR A 499 25.24 38.26 -19.26
C TYR A 499 24.97 37.01 -20.09
N ARG A 500 26.01 36.43 -20.71
CA ARG A 500 25.90 35.17 -21.44
C ARG A 500 25.33 34.08 -20.54
N LYS A 501 25.92 33.87 -19.36
CA LYS A 501 25.48 32.83 -18.41
C LYS A 501 24.01 33.00 -18.02
N GLU A 502 23.59 34.21 -17.67
CA GLU A 502 22.19 34.51 -17.33
C GLU A 502 21.23 34.18 -18.49
N ILE A 503 21.59 34.52 -19.73
CA ILE A 503 20.76 34.16 -20.90
C ILE A 503 20.64 32.64 -21.06
N PHE A 504 21.71 31.88 -20.78
CA PHE A 504 21.66 30.42 -20.79
C PHE A 504 20.73 29.88 -19.71
N ASP A 505 20.87 30.34 -18.47
CA ASP A 505 20.04 29.92 -17.34
C ASP A 505 18.55 30.24 -17.60
N LEU A 506 18.24 31.40 -18.21
CA LEU A 506 16.88 31.75 -18.64
C LEU A 506 16.30 30.78 -19.67
N CYS A 507 17.12 30.34 -20.64
CA CYS A 507 16.71 29.40 -21.67
C CYS A 507 16.53 27.99 -21.12
N ASP A 508 17.40 27.57 -20.19
CA ASP A 508 17.39 26.24 -19.58
C ASP A 508 16.12 26.06 -18.74
N LEU A 509 15.85 27.00 -17.81
CA LEU A 509 14.62 27.04 -17.01
C LEU A 509 13.35 27.02 -17.86
N PHE A 510 13.37 27.69 -19.01
CA PHE A 510 12.22 27.68 -19.92
C PHE A 510 12.00 26.30 -20.55
N ILE A 511 13.06 25.59 -20.91
CA ILE A 511 12.94 24.25 -21.50
C ILE A 511 12.48 23.24 -20.46
N GLU A 512 12.97 23.34 -19.22
CA GLU A 512 12.48 22.52 -18.11
C GLU A 512 10.96 22.65 -17.95
N GLU A 513 10.42 23.86 -17.94
CA GLU A 513 8.98 24.11 -17.89
C GLU A 513 8.20 23.53 -19.09
N VAL A 514 8.79 23.53 -20.29
CA VAL A 514 8.20 22.90 -21.48
C VAL A 514 8.19 21.36 -21.33
N LEU A 515 9.26 20.77 -20.79
CA LEU A 515 9.32 19.34 -20.52
C LEU A 515 8.30 18.94 -19.44
N GLU A 516 8.21 19.70 -18.36
CA GLU A 516 7.27 19.44 -17.27
C GLU A 516 5.80 19.48 -17.69
N GLU A 517 5.43 20.40 -18.58
CA GLU A 517 4.03 20.52 -19.02
C GLU A 517 3.64 19.46 -20.06
N PHE A 518 4.51 19.18 -21.04
CA PHE A 518 4.11 18.42 -22.23
C PHE A 518 4.64 16.98 -22.28
N TRP A 519 5.69 16.66 -21.52
CA TRP A 519 6.31 15.35 -21.54
C TRP A 519 6.02 14.55 -20.27
N PRO A 520 5.91 13.21 -20.36
CA PRO A 520 5.82 12.34 -19.20
C PRO A 520 7.07 12.41 -18.31
N LYS A 521 6.86 12.38 -16.99
CA LYS A 521 7.94 12.50 -15.98
C LYS A 521 9.06 11.46 -16.13
N ASN A 522 8.73 10.25 -16.54
CA ASN A 522 9.71 9.17 -16.74
C ASN A 522 10.66 9.42 -17.92
N LEU A 523 10.31 10.32 -18.84
CA LEU A 523 11.12 10.64 -20.02
C LEU A 523 11.93 11.94 -19.86
N HIS A 524 11.69 12.72 -18.79
CA HIS A 524 12.36 14.01 -18.57
C HIS A 524 13.88 13.87 -18.51
N ALA A 525 14.39 12.92 -17.74
CA ALA A 525 15.83 12.70 -17.57
C ALA A 525 16.52 12.25 -18.88
N GLU A 526 15.88 11.37 -19.64
CA GLU A 526 16.42 10.87 -20.91
C GLU A 526 16.47 11.97 -21.96
N ILE A 527 15.41 12.78 -22.08
CA ILE A 527 15.37 13.89 -23.05
C ILE A 527 16.33 15.01 -22.67
N GLY A 528 16.36 15.36 -21.38
CA GLY A 528 17.29 16.36 -20.84
C GLY A 528 18.74 16.01 -21.16
N SER A 529 19.17 14.80 -20.79
CA SER A 529 20.56 14.36 -20.99
C SER A 529 20.92 14.08 -22.46
N LEU A 530 20.05 13.44 -23.24
CA LEU A 530 20.39 13.00 -24.61
C LEU A 530 20.32 14.13 -25.64
N LEU A 531 19.35 15.03 -25.50
CA LEU A 531 19.04 16.03 -26.54
C LEU A 531 19.35 17.45 -26.08
N VAL A 532 18.85 17.85 -24.90
CA VAL A 532 18.92 19.24 -24.44
C VAL A 532 20.35 19.59 -24.02
N GLU A 533 20.94 18.87 -23.06
CA GLU A 533 22.28 19.16 -22.54
C GLU A 533 23.35 19.18 -23.63
N LYS A 534 23.32 18.19 -24.53
CA LYS A 534 24.31 18.10 -25.62
C LYS A 534 24.20 19.30 -26.56
N SER A 535 22.98 19.68 -26.92
CA SER A 535 22.74 20.82 -27.81
C SER A 535 23.06 22.16 -27.11
N PHE A 536 22.78 22.27 -25.82
CA PHE A 536 23.09 23.46 -25.01
C PHE A 536 24.60 23.65 -24.86
N LYS A 537 25.33 22.60 -24.48
CA LYS A 537 26.81 22.64 -24.38
C LYS A 537 27.47 23.07 -25.69
N GLN A 538 26.97 22.58 -26.83
CA GLN A 538 27.49 23.00 -28.15
C GLN A 538 27.20 24.48 -28.45
N ARG A 539 26.03 25.00 -28.06
CA ARG A 539 25.70 26.42 -28.26
C ARG A 539 26.48 27.33 -27.30
N GLU A 540 26.69 26.87 -26.07
CA GLU A 540 27.51 27.55 -25.07
C GLU A 540 28.95 27.71 -25.54
N GLN A 541 29.57 26.64 -26.04
CA GLN A 541 30.93 26.69 -26.58
C GLN A 541 31.05 27.69 -27.75
N LYS A 542 30.08 27.67 -28.68
CA LYS A 542 30.07 28.64 -29.80
C LYS A 542 29.94 30.09 -29.32
N ALA A 543 29.09 30.33 -28.34
CA ALA A 543 28.92 31.67 -27.76
C ALA A 543 30.20 32.13 -27.02
N GLU A 544 30.90 31.21 -26.37
CA GLU A 544 32.19 31.49 -25.72
C GLU A 544 33.29 31.79 -26.73
N GLU A 545 33.37 31.03 -27.83
CA GLU A 545 34.31 31.30 -28.93
C GLU A 545 34.03 32.65 -29.59
N GLU A 546 32.76 32.99 -29.82
CA GLU A 546 32.37 34.28 -30.38
C GLU A 546 32.73 35.43 -29.43
N LEU A 547 32.49 35.26 -28.12
CA LEU A 547 32.88 36.25 -27.12
C LEU A 547 34.41 36.45 -27.08
N LYS A 548 35.19 35.36 -27.18
CA LYS A 548 36.65 35.43 -27.27
C LYS A 548 37.12 36.18 -28.52
N ASN A 549 36.42 36.08 -29.64
CA ASN A 549 36.74 36.81 -30.86
C ASN A 549 36.47 38.32 -30.75
N TYR A 550 35.46 38.73 -29.96
CA TYR A 550 35.17 40.16 -29.74
C TYR A 550 36.06 40.80 -28.67
N MET A 551 36.60 40.00 -27.74
CA MET A 551 37.35 40.48 -26.56
C MET A 551 38.86 40.16 -26.58
N GLY A 552 39.32 39.37 -27.56
CA GLY A 552 40.73 39.06 -27.79
C GLY A 552 41.35 40.00 -28.81
#